data_AF-A0A1H6LNJ9-F1
#
_entry.id   AF-A0A1H6LNJ9-F1
#
_cell.length_a   1.000
_cell.length_b   1.000
_cell.length_c   1.000
_cell.angle_alpha   90.00
_cell.angle_beta   90.00
_cell.angle_gamma   90.00
#
_symmetry.space_group_name_H-M   'P 1'
#
loop_
_entity.id
_entity.type
_entity.pdbx_description
1 polymer ?
#
loop_
_entity_poly.entity_id
_entity_poly.type
_entity_poly.pdbx_seq_one_letter_code
_entity_poly.pdbx_strand_id
1 'polypeptide(L)'
;MKPTTTHYFRALPMPQRPLNPSPLEMVIYNYELKARAFHIERNKVTPANECEKAKKARIAKCERDQQHLRIERRKIGAQVKLHEHLQAYRDACATMSQEELAREKHHPTKTLRKNLFAAGEPKPSPIHEAHHIIPGKGRYLQYQMMICRLNLHSYGIGIHDPLNGMWLRNYEKNKPDDWATPEASGHRSLHCTEYERWISRKFMNDNVPDHVFVGWLKDVKRQLRYGVFSVDETTPGGDS
;
A
#
# COMPACT_ATOMS: atom_id res chain seq x y z
N MET A 1 -52.86 -33.41 -19.90
CA MET A 1 -51.90 -32.57 -19.12
C MET A 1 -50.50 -33.05 -19.45
N LYS A 2 -49.62 -32.19 -19.99
CA LYS A 2 -48.21 -32.56 -20.21
C LYS A 2 -47.46 -32.46 -18.88
N PRO A 3 -46.56 -33.41 -18.56
CA PRO A 3 -45.81 -33.38 -17.33
C PRO A 3 -44.82 -32.22 -17.37
N THR A 4 -44.95 -31.29 -16.42
CA THR A 4 -44.00 -30.22 -16.18
C THR A 4 -42.69 -30.84 -15.72
N THR A 5 -41.71 -30.95 -16.61
CA THR A 5 -40.38 -31.45 -16.27
C THR A 5 -39.72 -30.43 -15.36
N THR A 6 -39.79 -30.68 -14.04
CA THR A 6 -39.09 -29.88 -13.05
C THR A 6 -37.60 -30.08 -13.27
N HIS A 7 -36.98 -29.10 -13.95
CA HIS A 7 -35.55 -29.08 -14.20
C HIS A 7 -34.81 -28.98 -12.86
N TYR A 8 -34.23 -30.09 -12.39
CA TYR A 8 -33.31 -30.10 -11.26
C TYR A 8 -32.02 -29.38 -11.65
N PHE A 9 -32.01 -28.05 -11.49
CA PHE A 9 -30.81 -27.25 -11.65
C PHE A 9 -29.95 -27.37 -10.39
N ARG A 10 -28.64 -27.55 -10.56
CA ARG A 10 -27.67 -27.44 -9.45
C ARG A 10 -27.84 -26.07 -8.81
N ALA A 11 -28.34 -26.02 -7.58
CA ALA A 11 -28.60 -24.76 -6.89
C ALA A 11 -27.30 -23.95 -6.80
N LEU A 12 -27.27 -22.77 -7.42
CA LEU A 12 -26.15 -21.86 -7.26
C LEU A 12 -26.13 -21.42 -5.78
N PRO A 13 -25.04 -21.67 -5.05
CA PRO A 13 -24.99 -21.43 -3.62
C PRO A 13 -25.25 -19.95 -3.34
N MET A 14 -26.01 -19.68 -2.27
CA MET A 14 -26.26 -18.32 -1.83
C MET A 14 -24.96 -17.73 -1.26
N PRO A 15 -24.54 -16.53 -1.70
CA PRO A 15 -23.40 -15.86 -1.10
C PRO A 15 -23.68 -15.55 0.38
N GLN A 16 -22.68 -15.74 1.24
CA GLN A 16 -22.78 -15.37 2.65
C GLN A 16 -22.57 -13.86 2.80
N ARG A 17 -23.52 -13.21 3.48
CA ARG A 17 -23.40 -11.80 3.87
C ARG A 17 -22.36 -11.68 4.99
N PRO A 18 -21.38 -10.77 4.90
CA PRO A 18 -20.47 -10.52 6.02
C PRO A 18 -21.23 -9.87 7.19
N LEU A 19 -20.85 -10.18 8.44
CA LEU A 19 -21.57 -9.75 9.64
C LEU A 19 -21.43 -8.25 9.90
N ASN A 20 -20.19 -7.73 9.85
CA ASN A 20 -19.86 -6.31 10.00
C ASN A 20 -19.07 -5.82 8.77
N PRO A 21 -19.73 -5.71 7.61
CA PRO A 21 -19.03 -5.50 6.35
C PRO A 21 -18.55 -4.06 6.22
N SER A 22 -17.33 -3.88 5.72
CA SER A 22 -16.90 -2.62 5.12
C SER A 22 -17.76 -2.28 3.90
N PRO A 23 -17.79 -1.00 3.47
CA PRO A 23 -18.47 -0.61 2.23
C PRO A 23 -18.03 -1.44 1.01
N LEU A 24 -16.75 -1.77 0.93
CA LEU A 24 -16.19 -2.54 -0.19
C LEU A 24 -16.61 -4.01 -0.16
N GLU A 25 -16.67 -4.64 1.02
CA GLU A 25 -17.21 -6.00 1.16
C GLU A 25 -18.71 -6.06 0.81
N MET A 26 -19.48 -5.03 1.17
CA MET A 26 -20.89 -4.92 0.76
C MET A 26 -21.04 -4.79 -0.77
N VAL A 27 -20.18 -4.02 -1.42
CA VAL A 27 -20.20 -3.90 -2.89
C VAL A 27 -19.98 -5.26 -3.56
N ILE A 28 -18.99 -6.03 -3.11
CA ILE A 28 -18.75 -7.38 -3.65
C ILE A 28 -19.92 -8.33 -3.36
N TYR A 29 -20.43 -8.34 -2.14
CA TYR A 29 -21.60 -9.16 -1.79
C TYR A 29 -22.80 -8.85 -2.70
N ASN A 30 -23.08 -7.57 -2.95
CA ASN A 30 -24.14 -7.15 -3.85
C ASN A 30 -23.88 -7.59 -5.30
N TYR A 31 -22.64 -7.56 -5.78
CA TYR A 31 -22.30 -8.10 -7.10
C TYR A 31 -22.48 -9.61 -7.20
N GLU A 32 -22.14 -10.37 -6.15
CA GLU A 32 -22.39 -11.81 -6.10
C GLU A 32 -23.88 -12.14 -6.14
N LEU A 33 -24.72 -11.35 -5.45
CA LEU A 33 -26.18 -11.48 -5.54
C LEU A 33 -26.69 -11.21 -6.96
N LYS A 34 -26.22 -10.11 -7.60
CA LYS A 34 -26.59 -9.76 -8.98
C LYS A 34 -26.15 -10.82 -9.98
N ALA A 35 -24.91 -11.30 -9.89
CA ALA A 35 -24.37 -12.34 -10.75
C ALA A 35 -25.14 -13.66 -10.59
N ARG A 36 -25.47 -14.04 -9.34
CA ARG A 36 -26.30 -15.21 -9.06
C ARG A 36 -27.68 -15.05 -9.70
N ALA A 37 -28.36 -13.93 -9.50
CA ALA A 37 -29.68 -13.67 -10.08
C ALA A 37 -29.64 -13.76 -11.62
N PHE A 38 -28.64 -13.14 -12.24
CA PHE A 38 -28.43 -13.20 -13.69
C PHE A 38 -28.29 -14.63 -14.21
N HIS A 39 -27.42 -15.45 -13.59
CA HIS A 39 -27.21 -16.83 -14.04
C HIS A 39 -28.41 -17.74 -13.75
N ILE A 40 -29.14 -17.52 -12.64
CA ILE A 40 -30.41 -18.20 -12.38
C ILE A 40 -31.42 -17.88 -13.49
N GLU A 41 -31.61 -16.60 -13.80
CA GLU A 41 -32.60 -16.18 -14.79
C GLU A 41 -32.24 -16.69 -16.19
N ARG A 42 -30.97 -16.60 -16.56
CA ARG A 42 -30.47 -17.17 -17.82
C ARG A 42 -30.73 -18.68 -17.92
N ASN A 43 -30.59 -19.41 -16.82
CA ASN A 43 -30.84 -20.85 -16.80
C ASN A 43 -32.33 -21.19 -16.95
N LYS A 44 -33.25 -20.38 -16.41
CA LYS A 44 -34.70 -20.60 -16.53
C LYS A 44 -35.20 -20.48 -17.97
N VAL A 45 -34.66 -19.52 -18.72
CA VAL A 45 -35.06 -19.25 -20.11
C VAL A 45 -34.30 -20.10 -21.14
N THR A 46 -33.41 -21.00 -20.68
CA THR A 46 -32.63 -21.85 -21.59
C THR A 46 -33.51 -22.97 -22.16
N PRO A 47 -33.51 -23.19 -23.50
CA PRO A 47 -34.29 -24.27 -24.12
C PRO A 47 -33.90 -25.66 -23.62
N ALA A 48 -34.87 -26.56 -23.48
CA ALA A 48 -34.63 -27.95 -23.04
C ALA A 48 -33.77 -28.76 -24.02
N ASN A 49 -33.75 -28.38 -25.30
CA ASN A 49 -32.96 -29.00 -26.37
C ASN A 49 -31.63 -28.26 -26.64
N GLU A 50 -31.12 -27.48 -25.67
CA GLU A 50 -29.80 -26.84 -25.77
C GLU A 50 -28.73 -27.87 -26.14
N CYS A 51 -27.92 -27.57 -27.16
CA CYS A 51 -26.84 -28.46 -27.56
C CYS A 51 -25.74 -28.50 -26.49
N GLU A 52 -25.03 -29.63 -26.37
CA GLU A 52 -24.02 -29.83 -25.33
C GLU A 52 -22.91 -28.77 -25.34
N LYS A 53 -22.55 -28.23 -26.52
CA LYS A 53 -21.58 -27.14 -26.64
C LYS A 53 -22.08 -25.86 -25.98
N ALA A 54 -23.34 -25.48 -26.21
CA ALA A 54 -23.95 -24.29 -25.61
C ALA A 54 -24.11 -24.44 -24.09
N LYS A 55 -24.56 -25.61 -23.64
CA LYS A 55 -24.68 -25.96 -22.22
C LYS A 55 -23.34 -25.84 -21.49
N LYS A 56 -22.27 -26.43 -22.05
CA LYS A 56 -20.90 -26.34 -21.50
C LYS A 56 -20.42 -24.88 -21.44
N ALA A 57 -20.62 -24.10 -22.50
CA ALA A 57 -20.23 -22.70 -22.53
C ALA A 57 -21.00 -21.84 -21.50
N ARG A 58 -22.28 -22.15 -21.29
CA ARG A 58 -23.13 -21.47 -20.31
C ARG A 58 -22.68 -21.72 -18.88
N ILE A 59 -22.42 -22.98 -18.53
CA ILE A 59 -21.87 -23.39 -17.23
C ILE A 59 -20.50 -22.75 -17.01
N ALA A 60 -19.60 -22.86 -17.99
CA ALA A 60 -18.26 -22.29 -17.89
C ALA A 60 -18.27 -20.77 -17.68
N LYS A 61 -19.22 -20.03 -18.29
CA LYS A 61 -19.37 -18.59 -18.02
C LYS A 61 -19.79 -18.31 -16.58
N CYS A 62 -20.77 -19.06 -16.06
CA CYS A 62 -21.19 -18.94 -14.66
C CYS A 62 -20.03 -19.21 -13.68
N GLU A 63 -19.26 -20.27 -13.92
CA GLU A 63 -18.12 -20.63 -13.08
C GLU A 63 -17.02 -19.57 -13.13
N ARG A 64 -16.71 -19.01 -14.31
CA ARG A 64 -15.75 -17.90 -14.46
C ARG A 64 -16.17 -16.66 -13.68
N ASP A 65 -17.43 -16.24 -13.82
CA ASP A 65 -17.94 -15.04 -13.14
C ASP A 65 -17.93 -15.23 -11.62
N GLN A 66 -18.33 -16.41 -11.13
CA GLN A 66 -18.25 -16.75 -9.70
C GLN A 66 -16.82 -16.79 -9.19
N GLN A 67 -15.90 -17.39 -9.95
CA GLN A 67 -14.49 -17.46 -9.58
C GLN A 67 -13.86 -16.08 -9.50
N HIS A 68 -14.19 -15.19 -10.44
CA HIS A 68 -13.75 -13.81 -10.42
C HIS A 68 -14.18 -13.10 -9.13
N LEU A 69 -15.49 -13.13 -8.80
CA LEU A 69 -16.00 -12.47 -7.59
C LEU A 69 -15.41 -13.05 -6.30
N ARG A 70 -15.18 -14.36 -6.24
CA ARG A 70 -14.46 -15.01 -5.12
C ARG A 70 -13.01 -14.56 -4.99
N ILE A 71 -12.33 -14.32 -6.10
CA ILE A 71 -10.97 -13.75 -6.10
C ILE A 71 -11.01 -12.32 -5.57
N GLU A 72 -11.93 -11.48 -6.06
CA GLU A 72 -12.06 -10.09 -5.60
C GLU A 72 -12.39 -10.00 -4.11
N ARG A 73 -13.33 -10.82 -3.62
CA ARG A 73 -13.61 -10.95 -2.19
C ARG A 73 -12.36 -11.29 -1.37
N ARG A 74 -11.56 -12.26 -1.84
CA ARG A 74 -10.31 -12.65 -1.15
C ARG A 74 -9.28 -11.53 -1.16
N LYS A 75 -9.15 -10.77 -2.25
CA LYS A 75 -8.25 -9.62 -2.33
C LYS A 75 -8.65 -8.54 -1.33
N ILE A 76 -9.94 -8.25 -1.22
CA ILE A 76 -10.47 -7.26 -0.27
C ILE A 76 -10.21 -7.70 1.16
N GLY A 77 -10.55 -8.95 1.52
CA GLY A 77 -10.26 -9.48 2.84
C GLY A 77 -8.77 -9.47 3.19
N ALA A 78 -7.89 -9.75 2.22
CA ALA A 78 -6.45 -9.63 2.40
C ALA A 78 -6.01 -8.18 2.66
N GLN A 79 -6.58 -7.20 1.94
CA GLN A 79 -6.29 -5.78 2.15
C GLN A 79 -6.76 -5.29 3.51
N VAL A 80 -7.95 -5.70 3.97
CA VAL A 80 -8.46 -5.37 5.31
C VAL A 80 -7.48 -5.86 6.38
N LYS A 81 -7.06 -7.12 6.31
CA LYS A 81 -6.09 -7.69 7.26
C LYS A 81 -4.76 -6.93 7.26
N LEU A 82 -4.28 -6.49 6.10
CA LEU A 82 -3.07 -5.69 6.00
C LEU A 82 -3.24 -4.32 6.65
N HIS A 83 -4.40 -3.68 6.48
CA HIS A 83 -4.72 -2.42 7.12
C HIS A 83 -4.81 -2.56 8.64
N GLU A 84 -5.44 -3.62 9.15
CA GLU A 84 -5.46 -3.95 10.58
C GLU A 84 -4.04 -4.11 11.15
N HIS A 85 -3.15 -4.81 10.44
CA HIS A 85 -1.76 -4.96 10.86
C HIS A 85 -1.01 -3.62 10.88
N LEU A 86 -1.26 -2.73 9.91
CA LEU A 86 -0.65 -1.40 9.89
C LEU A 86 -1.19 -0.52 11.03
N GLN A 87 -2.49 -0.59 11.32
CA GLN A 87 -3.09 0.13 12.43
C GLN A 87 -2.52 -0.36 13.77
N ALA A 88 -2.43 -1.69 13.97
CA ALA A 88 -1.81 -2.26 15.16
C ALA A 88 -0.34 -1.85 15.32
N TYR A 89 0.42 -1.74 14.22
CA TYR A 89 1.79 -1.20 14.25
C TYR A 89 1.81 0.26 14.74
N ARG A 90 0.91 1.10 14.23
CA ARG A 90 0.81 2.51 14.64
C ARG A 90 0.38 2.66 16.10
N ASP A 91 -0.61 1.90 16.52
CA ASP A 91 -1.10 1.91 17.91
C ASP A 91 0.01 1.47 18.87
N ALA A 92 0.78 0.44 18.49
CA ALA A 92 1.95 0.02 19.26
C ALA A 92 3.00 1.14 19.33
N CYS A 93 3.35 1.76 18.20
CA CYS A 93 4.31 2.87 18.18
C CYS A 93 3.87 4.06 19.03
N ALA A 94 2.57 4.38 19.08
CA ALA A 94 2.03 5.47 19.90
C ALA A 94 2.17 5.23 21.41
N THR A 95 2.37 3.99 21.84
CA THR A 95 2.50 3.61 23.27
C THR A 95 3.93 3.28 23.70
N MET A 96 4.84 3.04 22.74
CA MET A 96 6.23 2.70 23.01
C MET A 96 7.04 3.91 23.47
N SER A 97 8.05 3.68 24.29
CA SER A 97 9.01 4.72 24.65
C SER A 97 9.88 5.11 23.45
N GLN A 98 10.48 6.30 23.49
CA GLN A 98 11.41 6.73 22.45
C GLN A 98 12.61 5.79 22.31
N GLU A 99 13.09 5.22 23.43
CA GLU A 99 14.17 4.24 23.44
C GLU A 99 13.77 2.92 22.75
N GLU A 100 12.53 2.46 22.97
CA GLU A 100 12.01 1.26 22.31
C GLU A 100 11.91 1.46 20.79
N LEU A 101 11.35 2.61 20.37
CA LEU A 101 11.26 2.99 18.96
C LEU A 101 12.64 3.19 18.31
N ALA A 102 13.60 3.79 19.04
CA ALA A 102 14.97 3.96 18.58
C ALA A 102 15.72 2.64 18.39
N ARG A 103 15.37 1.59 19.16
CA ARG A 103 15.92 0.24 19.02
C ARG A 103 15.34 -0.54 17.84
N GLU A 104 14.21 -0.11 17.26
CA GLU A 104 13.62 -0.77 16.10
C GLU A 104 14.63 -0.80 14.94
N LYS A 105 14.85 -1.97 14.34
CA LYS A 105 15.78 -2.12 13.22
C LYS A 105 15.16 -1.54 11.95
N HIS A 106 15.77 -0.50 11.37
CA HIS A 106 15.33 0.07 10.08
C HIS A 106 15.66 -0.81 8.86
N HIS A 107 16.68 -1.67 8.97
CA HIS A 107 17.04 -2.64 7.93
C HIS A 107 17.08 -4.07 8.47
N PRO A 108 16.66 -5.07 7.65
CA PRO A 108 16.16 -4.95 6.27
C PRO A 108 14.75 -4.31 6.17
N THR A 109 14.40 -3.70 5.04
CA THR A 109 13.13 -2.93 4.86
C THR A 109 11.87 -3.80 4.72
N LYS A 110 11.87 -5.05 5.19
CA LYS A 110 10.73 -5.98 5.04
C LYS A 110 9.45 -5.44 5.69
N THR A 111 9.56 -4.80 6.86
CA THR A 111 8.42 -4.21 7.57
C THR A 111 7.89 -3.00 6.81
N LEU A 112 8.74 -2.04 6.46
CA LEU A 112 8.34 -0.88 5.65
C LEU A 112 7.64 -1.29 4.34
N ARG A 113 8.16 -2.30 3.63
CA ARG A 113 7.53 -2.80 2.39
C ARG A 113 6.10 -3.31 2.61
N LYS A 114 5.85 -4.04 3.70
CA LYS A 114 4.51 -4.54 4.05
C LYS A 114 3.59 -3.38 4.41
N ASN A 115 4.10 -2.42 5.17
CA ASN A 115 3.35 -1.25 5.60
C ASN A 115 2.99 -0.34 4.41
N LEU A 116 3.92 -0.11 3.47
CA LEU A 116 3.62 0.62 2.22
C LEU A 116 2.50 -0.05 1.43
N PHE A 117 2.57 -1.38 1.26
CA PHE A 117 1.52 -2.14 0.59
C PHE A 117 0.16 -2.03 1.32
N ALA A 118 0.17 -2.13 2.66
CA ALA A 118 -1.01 -1.97 3.50
C ALA A 118 -1.64 -0.56 3.38
N ALA A 119 -0.81 0.48 3.18
CA ALA A 119 -1.24 1.84 2.92
C ALA A 119 -1.73 2.09 1.48
N GLY A 120 -1.83 1.04 0.65
CA GLY A 120 -2.27 1.16 -0.74
C GLY A 120 -1.16 1.61 -1.69
N GLU A 121 0.11 1.51 -1.28
CA GLU A 121 1.28 1.80 -2.11
C GLU A 121 1.99 0.49 -2.51
N PRO A 122 1.50 -0.22 -3.54
CA PRO A 122 2.13 -1.45 -3.99
C PRO A 122 3.51 -1.19 -4.60
N LYS A 123 4.42 -2.17 -4.46
CA LYS A 123 5.74 -2.12 -5.09
C LYS A 123 5.55 -2.01 -6.62
N PRO A 124 6.04 -0.93 -7.28
CA PRO A 124 5.71 -0.70 -8.69
C PRO A 124 6.30 -1.74 -9.64
N SER A 125 7.57 -2.10 -9.46
CA SER A 125 8.26 -3.12 -10.27
C SER A 125 9.44 -3.73 -9.53
N PRO A 126 10.04 -4.84 -9.99
CA PRO A 126 11.16 -5.49 -9.31
C PRO A 126 12.36 -4.56 -9.01
N ILE A 127 12.61 -3.57 -9.87
CA ILE A 127 13.69 -2.58 -9.72
C ILE A 127 13.45 -1.56 -8.60
N HIS A 128 12.26 -1.52 -7.99
CA HIS A 128 11.96 -0.60 -6.89
C HIS A 128 12.31 -1.20 -5.52
N GLU A 129 12.88 -0.38 -4.65
CA GLU A 129 13.18 -0.71 -3.26
C GLU A 129 12.49 0.29 -2.33
N ALA A 130 12.12 -0.17 -1.13
CA ALA A 130 11.57 0.73 -0.13
C ALA A 130 12.71 1.54 0.48
N HIS A 131 12.52 2.86 0.51
CA HIS A 131 13.44 3.84 1.06
C HIS A 131 12.78 4.56 2.22
N HIS A 132 13.52 4.75 3.30
CA HIS A 132 13.13 5.56 4.45
C HIS A 132 13.45 7.03 4.17
N ILE A 133 12.53 7.95 4.47
CA ILE A 133 12.76 9.39 4.35
C ILE A 133 13.74 9.86 5.44
N ILE A 134 13.41 9.56 6.69
CA ILE A 134 14.33 9.69 7.81
C ILE A 134 15.00 8.32 7.99
N PRO A 135 16.30 8.18 7.68
CA PRO A 135 17.01 6.90 7.78
C PRO A 135 17.23 6.53 9.25
N GLY A 136 17.80 5.34 9.50
CA GLY A 136 18.11 4.88 10.84
C GLY A 136 19.13 5.77 11.56
N LYS A 137 20.42 5.47 11.40
CA LYS A 137 21.50 6.29 11.99
C LYS A 137 22.21 7.18 10.97
N GLY A 138 21.82 7.12 9.69
CA GLY A 138 22.57 7.73 8.59
C GLY A 138 23.97 7.14 8.39
N ARG A 139 24.72 7.73 7.47
CA ARG A 139 26.13 7.43 7.19
C ARG A 139 27.04 8.58 7.60
N TYR A 140 26.66 9.84 7.38
CA TYR A 140 27.54 10.99 7.49
C TYR A 140 27.22 11.88 8.71
N LEU A 141 25.97 12.27 8.88
CA LEU A 141 25.47 13.16 9.93
C LEU A 141 24.72 12.36 11.01
N GLN A 142 25.41 11.41 11.62
CA GLN A 142 24.76 10.39 12.46
C GLN A 142 24.02 10.97 13.68
N TYR A 143 24.59 12.00 14.30
CA TYR A 143 23.97 12.69 15.43
C TYR A 143 22.67 13.38 15.02
N GLN A 144 22.69 14.13 13.91
CA GLN A 144 21.52 14.81 13.38
C GLN A 144 20.43 13.83 12.93
N MET A 145 20.81 12.73 12.29
CA MET A 145 19.87 11.68 11.88
C MET A 145 19.25 10.98 13.09
N MET A 146 20.02 10.77 14.17
CA MET A 146 19.47 10.27 15.43
C MET A 146 18.42 11.22 16.00
N ILE A 147 18.68 12.53 16.04
CA ILE A 147 17.69 13.52 16.50
C ILE A 147 16.44 13.48 15.63
N CYS A 148 16.58 13.51 14.30
CA CYS A 148 15.43 13.44 13.39
C CYS A 148 14.58 12.18 13.63
N ARG A 149 15.24 11.06 13.92
CA ARG A 149 14.58 9.80 14.24
C ARG A 149 13.86 9.85 15.59
N LEU A 150 14.48 10.42 16.63
CA LEU A 150 13.81 10.61 17.92
C LEU A 150 12.59 11.52 17.79
N ASN A 151 12.70 12.58 16.99
CA ASN A 151 11.59 13.48 16.69
C ASN A 151 10.48 12.75 15.92
N LEU A 152 10.81 11.93 14.91
CA LEU A 152 9.82 11.08 14.23
C LEU A 152 9.01 10.25 15.24
N HIS A 153 9.69 9.68 16.23
CA HIS A 153 9.09 8.87 17.28
C HIS A 153 8.28 9.68 18.31
N SER A 154 8.67 10.91 18.63
CA SER A 154 7.89 11.78 19.53
C SER A 154 6.52 12.14 18.95
N TYR A 155 6.37 12.13 17.62
CA TYR A 155 5.09 12.26 16.92
C TYR A 155 4.33 10.93 16.77
N GLY A 156 4.73 9.86 17.46
CA GLY A 156 4.10 8.55 17.38
C GLY A 156 4.30 7.82 16.05
N ILE A 157 5.25 8.28 15.21
CA ILE A 157 5.51 7.67 13.91
C ILE A 157 6.65 6.67 14.04
N GLY A 158 6.35 5.39 13.76
CA GLY A 158 7.35 4.33 13.72
C GLY A 158 8.31 4.47 12.53
N ILE A 159 9.52 3.91 12.63
CA ILE A 159 10.50 4.05 11.54
C ILE A 159 10.02 3.38 10.25
N HIS A 160 9.19 2.34 10.33
CA HIS A 160 8.59 1.66 9.18
C HIS A 160 7.19 2.15 8.84
N ASP A 161 6.75 3.29 9.38
CA ASP A 161 5.49 3.89 8.95
C ASP A 161 5.56 4.30 7.47
N PRO A 162 4.51 4.08 6.66
CA PRO A 162 4.44 4.52 5.27
C PRO A 162 4.61 6.03 5.07
N LEU A 163 4.34 6.85 6.09
CA LEU A 163 4.64 8.28 6.08
C LEU A 163 6.14 8.55 6.00
N ASN A 164 6.96 7.69 6.62
CA ASN A 164 8.41 7.76 6.60
C ASN A 164 9.03 6.93 5.46
N GLY A 165 8.26 6.49 4.47
CA GLY A 165 8.85 5.71 3.39
C GLY A 165 8.18 5.84 2.04
N MET A 166 8.89 5.37 1.03
CA MET A 166 8.43 5.38 -0.36
C MET A 166 9.13 4.32 -1.18
N TRP A 167 8.61 4.06 -2.38
CA TRP A 167 9.29 3.25 -3.38
C TRP A 167 10.19 4.14 -4.25
N LEU A 168 11.43 3.70 -4.45
CA LEU A 168 12.39 4.33 -5.38
C LEU A 168 13.06 3.25 -6.21
N ARG A 169 13.44 3.57 -7.46
CA ARG A 169 14.30 2.67 -8.24
C ARG A 169 15.62 2.42 -7.50
N ASN A 170 16.13 1.21 -7.56
CA ASN A 170 17.34 0.79 -6.85
C ASN A 170 18.64 1.43 -7.37
N TYR A 171 18.79 1.56 -8.70
CA TYR A 171 19.98 2.10 -9.36
C TYR A 171 19.62 3.14 -10.44
N GLU A 172 20.52 4.08 -10.68
CA GLU A 172 20.30 5.14 -11.67
C GLU A 172 20.20 4.60 -13.11
N LYS A 173 20.97 3.56 -13.43
CA LYS A 173 20.92 2.90 -14.74
C LYS A 173 19.54 2.31 -15.10
N ASN A 174 18.67 2.10 -14.12
CA ASN A 174 17.32 1.58 -14.33
C ASN A 174 16.29 2.69 -14.58
N LYS A 175 16.71 3.96 -14.68
CA LYS A 175 15.84 5.10 -14.99
C LYS A 175 14.99 4.91 -16.26
N PRO A 176 15.51 4.34 -17.37
CA PRO A 176 14.68 4.11 -18.57
C PRO A 176 13.47 3.19 -18.33
N ASP A 177 13.53 2.32 -17.31
CA ASP A 177 12.49 1.35 -16.98
C ASP A 177 11.62 1.79 -15.78
N ASP A 178 11.85 2.99 -15.25
CA ASP A 178 11.12 3.54 -14.10
C ASP A 178 9.86 4.29 -14.56
N TRP A 179 8.76 3.56 -14.70
CA TRP A 179 7.45 4.15 -15.05
C TRP A 179 6.74 4.83 -13.87
N ALA A 180 7.16 4.60 -12.63
CA ALA A 180 6.42 5.01 -11.44
C ALA A 180 6.97 6.28 -10.80
N THR A 181 8.28 6.47 -10.87
CA THR A 181 9.01 7.63 -10.34
C THR A 181 10.13 8.11 -11.29
N PRO A 182 9.83 8.38 -12.58
CA PRO A 182 10.86 8.66 -13.59
C PRO A 182 11.75 9.87 -13.26
N GLU A 183 11.23 10.86 -12.55
CA GLU A 183 11.97 12.06 -12.14
C GLU A 183 12.76 11.89 -10.84
N ALA A 184 12.42 10.92 -10.00
CA ALA A 184 13.08 10.73 -8.70
C ALA A 184 14.59 10.48 -8.89
N SER A 185 15.38 10.52 -7.81
CA SER A 185 16.75 9.98 -7.82
C SER A 185 16.76 8.49 -7.48
N GLY A 186 17.79 7.76 -7.91
CA GLY A 186 17.96 6.37 -7.50
C GLY A 186 18.09 6.26 -5.98
N HIS A 187 17.56 5.18 -5.40
CA HIS A 187 17.64 4.87 -3.98
C HIS A 187 19.08 5.01 -3.46
N ARG A 188 20.05 4.42 -4.16
CA ARG A 188 21.46 4.46 -3.75
C ARG A 188 22.09 5.85 -3.79
N SER A 189 21.67 6.72 -4.71
CA SER A 189 22.20 8.08 -4.83
C SER A 189 21.74 9.00 -3.71
N LEU A 190 20.63 8.68 -3.02
CA LEU A 190 20.14 9.47 -1.89
C LEU A 190 20.92 9.22 -0.60
N HIS A 191 21.73 8.16 -0.51
CA HIS A 191 22.57 7.90 0.67
C HIS A 191 23.85 8.74 0.64
N CYS A 192 23.70 10.08 0.61
CA CYS A 192 24.76 11.08 0.56
C CYS A 192 24.65 12.10 1.71
N THR A 193 25.72 12.86 1.94
CA THR A 193 25.77 13.89 2.99
C THR A 193 24.75 15.00 2.77
N GLU A 194 24.55 15.40 1.51
CA GLU A 194 23.62 16.46 1.13
C GLU A 194 22.20 16.07 1.51
N TYR A 195 21.81 14.81 1.25
CA TYR A 195 20.50 14.29 1.62
C TYR A 195 20.28 14.38 3.13
N GLU A 196 21.25 13.93 3.92
CA GLU A 196 21.17 13.99 5.37
C GLU A 196 21.10 15.44 5.89
N ARG A 197 21.82 16.39 5.26
CA ARG A 197 21.69 17.83 5.60
C ARG A 197 20.28 18.36 5.35
N TRP A 198 19.69 17.97 4.24
CA TRP A 198 18.34 18.42 3.88
C TRP A 198 17.28 17.86 4.83
N ILE A 199 17.36 16.55 5.13
CA ILE A 199 16.50 15.91 6.11
C ILE A 199 16.69 16.54 7.50
N SER A 200 17.94 16.77 7.92
CA SER A 200 18.21 17.35 9.24
C SER A 200 17.67 18.76 9.40
N ARG A 201 17.82 19.62 8.38
CA ARG A 201 17.26 20.98 8.39
C ARG A 201 15.75 21.00 8.57
N LYS A 202 15.04 19.98 8.05
CA LYS A 202 13.58 19.88 8.16
C LYS A 202 13.14 19.24 9.48
N PHE A 203 13.77 18.16 9.92
CA PHE A 203 13.21 17.30 10.96
C PHE A 203 13.91 17.38 12.31
N MET A 204 14.98 18.17 12.47
CA MET A 204 15.60 18.39 13.78
C MET A 204 14.78 19.28 14.72
N ASN A 205 13.87 20.11 14.19
CA ASN A 205 12.96 20.93 14.99
C ASN A 205 11.70 20.12 15.32
N ASP A 206 11.48 19.83 16.60
CA ASP A 206 10.31 19.14 17.15
C ASP A 206 9.28 20.10 17.80
N ASN A 207 9.56 21.40 17.83
CA ASN A 207 8.64 22.39 18.36
C ASN A 207 7.60 22.84 17.31
N VAL A 208 6.96 21.86 16.67
CA VAL A 208 5.86 22.10 15.71
C VAL A 208 4.66 21.21 16.00
N PRO A 209 3.44 21.63 15.63
CA PRO A 209 2.27 20.76 15.75
C PRO A 209 2.37 19.50 14.88
N ASP A 210 1.78 18.39 15.32
CA ASP A 210 1.80 17.09 14.62
C ASP A 210 1.44 17.17 13.14
N HIS A 211 0.41 17.94 12.81
CA HIS A 211 -0.05 18.09 11.43
C HIS A 211 1.00 18.77 10.53
N VAL A 212 1.85 19.64 11.09
CA VAL A 212 2.96 20.30 10.37
C VAL A 212 4.07 19.29 10.10
N PHE A 213 4.46 18.50 11.11
CA PHE A 213 5.50 17.48 10.95
C PHE A 213 5.10 16.41 9.93
N VAL A 214 3.85 15.93 10.00
CA VAL A 214 3.28 15.01 9.00
C VAL A 214 3.21 15.67 7.62
N GLY A 215 2.90 16.97 7.56
CA GLY A 215 2.95 17.77 6.33
C GLY A 215 4.34 17.75 5.69
N TRP A 216 5.39 17.93 6.48
CA TRP A 216 6.77 17.86 6.00
C TRP A 216 7.15 16.50 5.44
N LEU A 217 6.76 15.39 6.08
CA LEU A 217 6.99 14.04 5.53
C LEU A 217 6.32 13.87 4.16
N LYS A 218 5.06 14.33 4.03
CA LYS A 218 4.33 14.28 2.75
C LYS A 218 5.00 15.15 1.68
N ASP A 219 5.44 16.35 2.04
CA ASP A 219 6.13 17.25 1.13
C ASP A 219 7.47 16.69 0.68
N VAL A 220 8.27 16.12 1.58
CA VAL A 220 9.54 15.46 1.26
C VAL A 220 9.31 14.24 0.36
N LYS A 221 8.28 13.42 0.65
CA LYS A 221 7.89 12.29 -0.21
C LYS A 221 7.53 12.75 -1.63
N ARG A 222 6.79 13.87 -1.75
CA ARG A 222 6.46 14.49 -3.04
C ARG A 222 7.72 15.02 -3.75
N GLN A 223 8.59 15.72 -3.04
CA GLN A 223 9.84 16.27 -3.56
C GLN A 223 10.76 15.17 -4.10
N LEU A 224 10.95 14.09 -3.33
CA LEU A 224 11.72 12.93 -3.75
C LEU A 224 11.14 12.25 -5.00
N ARG A 225 9.81 12.12 -5.08
CA ARG A 225 9.13 11.53 -6.24
C ARG A 225 9.42 12.31 -7.53
N TYR A 226 9.49 13.64 -7.44
CA TYR A 226 9.70 14.52 -8.59
C TYR A 226 11.14 14.99 -8.78
N GLY A 227 12.11 14.34 -8.12
CA GLY A 227 13.53 14.66 -8.27
C GLY A 227 13.94 16.01 -7.70
N VAL A 228 13.07 16.68 -6.94
CA VAL A 228 13.36 17.97 -6.32
C VAL A 228 14.10 17.70 -5.02
N PHE A 229 15.40 17.49 -5.12
CA PHE A 229 16.31 17.49 -3.99
C PHE A 229 17.01 18.85 -3.96
N SER A 230 16.42 19.84 -3.28
CA SER A 230 17.02 21.18 -3.17
C SER A 230 18.10 21.17 -2.09
N VAL A 231 19.36 21.15 -2.54
CA VAL A 231 20.45 21.69 -1.73
C VAL A 231 20.36 23.19 -1.91
N ASP A 232 19.65 23.90 -1.02
CA ASP A 232 19.65 25.36 -1.09
C ASP A 232 21.11 25.83 -0.98
N GLU A 233 21.62 26.44 -2.06
CA GLU A 233 22.95 27.02 -2.20
C GLU A 233 23.15 28.30 -1.35
N THR A 234 22.20 28.66 -0.50
CA THR A 234 22.33 29.83 0.37
C THR A 234 22.96 29.46 1.70
N THR A 235 24.26 29.22 1.68
CA THR A 235 25.11 29.63 2.82
C THR A 235 25.95 30.78 2.28
N PRO A 236 25.76 32.04 2.72
CA PRO A 236 26.72 33.07 2.42
C PRO A 236 28.06 32.62 2.99
N GLY A 237 29.12 32.73 2.22
CA GLY A 237 30.47 32.47 2.69
C GLY A 237 30.72 33.25 3.97
N GLY A 238 31.03 32.52 5.04
CA GLY A 238 31.61 33.11 6.23
C GLY A 238 33.07 33.41 5.94
N ASP A 239 33.33 34.53 5.29
CA ASP A 239 34.58 35.24 5.46
C ASP A 239 34.50 35.99 6.78
N SER A 240 35.17 35.43 7.80
CA SER A 240 35.82 36.16 8.90
C SER A 240 36.69 35.20 9.70
#